data_AF-A0A2V8Y8F5-F1
#
_entry.id   AF-A0A2V8Y8F5-F1
#
_cell.length_a   1.000
_cell.length_b   1.000
_cell.length_c   1.000
_cell.angle_alpha   90.00
_cell.angle_beta   90.00
_cell.angle_gamma   90.00
#
_symmetry.space_group_name_H-M   'P 1'
#
loop_
_entity.id
_entity.type
_entity.pdbx_description
1 polymer ?
#
loop_
_entity_poly.entity_id
_entity_poly.type
_entity_poly.pdbx_seq_one_letter_code
_entity_poly.pdbx_strand_id
1 'polypeptide(L)'
;MSEIARLAEVAIFGTLSETYRTCGSPGCHCQSGGPKHGPHLNISYRGEKGKTTGYYVPKGAEQATREGVAAWQKLQDGLRELAELNKERNLRQVREADSR
;
A
#
# COMPACT_ATOMS: atom_id res chain seq x y z
N MET A 1 12.72 7.82 17.67
CA MET A 1 12.13 8.33 16.41
C MET A 1 10.61 8.18 16.49
N SER A 2 9.83 9.12 15.97
CA SER A 2 8.36 9.01 15.98
C SER A 2 7.89 7.81 15.14
N GLU A 3 6.72 7.25 15.44
CA GLU A 3 6.18 6.09 14.70
C GLU A 3 6.06 6.36 13.20
N ILE A 4 5.65 7.57 12.82
CA ILE A 4 5.57 8.04 11.43
C ILE A 4 6.93 7.93 10.73
N ALA A 5 8.03 8.36 11.37
CA ALA A 5 9.36 8.29 10.78
C ALA A 5 9.77 6.82 10.52
N ARG A 6 9.52 5.94 11.49
CA ARG A 6 9.81 4.49 11.35
C ARG A 6 8.98 3.84 10.25
N LEU A 7 7.71 4.19 10.11
CA LEU A 7 6.86 3.66 9.03
C LEU A 7 7.34 4.18 7.66
N ALA A 8 7.74 5.44 7.58
CA ALA A 8 8.20 6.07 6.34
C ALA A 8 9.51 5.46 5.80
N GLU A 9 10.37 4.91 6.67
CA GLU A 9 11.63 4.25 6.26
C GLU A 9 11.43 3.06 5.32
N VAL A 10 10.29 2.36 5.44
CA VAL A 10 10.02 1.11 4.69
C VAL A 10 8.75 1.17 3.84
N ALA A 11 7.97 2.26 3.93
CA ALA A 11 6.70 2.38 3.26
C ALA A 11 6.80 2.28 1.74
N ILE A 12 5.95 1.44 1.14
CA ILE A 12 5.83 1.29 -0.31
C ILE A 12 4.43 1.74 -0.74
N PHE A 13 4.39 2.72 -1.62
CA PHE A 13 3.14 3.25 -2.17
C PHE A 13 2.38 2.19 -2.97
N GLY A 14 1.10 2.07 -2.66
CA GLY A 14 0.13 1.32 -3.46
C GLY A 14 -0.55 0.19 -2.71
N THR A 15 -1.16 -0.70 -3.48
CA THR A 15 -1.85 -1.89 -3.00
C THR A 15 -1.20 -3.12 -3.60
N LEU A 16 -1.01 -4.14 -2.77
CA LEU A 16 -0.48 -5.44 -3.18
C LEU A 16 -1.62 -6.36 -3.62
N SER A 17 -1.50 -6.91 -4.82
CA SER A 17 -2.38 -7.96 -5.33
C SER A 17 -1.63 -9.26 -5.44
N GLU A 18 -2.32 -10.36 -5.13
CA GLU A 18 -1.76 -11.70 -5.12
C GLU A 18 -2.58 -12.59 -6.05
N THR A 19 -1.92 -13.29 -6.97
CA THR A 19 -2.60 -14.18 -7.92
C THR A 19 -1.91 -15.54 -8.00
N TYR A 20 -2.71 -16.57 -8.25
CA TYR A 20 -2.26 -17.93 -8.48
C TYR A 20 -2.78 -18.40 -9.84
N ARG A 21 -1.90 -18.93 -10.69
CA ARG A 21 -2.22 -19.26 -12.09
C ARG A 21 -1.75 -20.66 -12.47
N THR A 22 -2.43 -21.30 -13.42
CA THR A 22 -1.92 -22.51 -14.05
C THR A 22 -0.90 -22.14 -15.14
N CYS A 23 0.05 -23.03 -15.42
CA CYS A 23 1.06 -22.82 -16.47
C CYS A 23 0.63 -23.44 -17.80
N GLY A 24 1.21 -23.03 -18.93
CA GLY A 24 0.86 -23.58 -20.25
C GLY A 24 1.41 -24.98 -20.56
N SER A 25 2.23 -25.57 -19.68
CA SER A 25 2.92 -26.84 -19.96
C SER A 25 1.96 -28.05 -19.94
N PRO A 26 1.84 -28.79 -21.06
CA PRO A 26 1.07 -30.03 -21.09
C PRO A 26 1.65 -31.04 -20.10
N GLY A 27 0.80 -31.56 -19.19
CA GLY A 27 1.21 -32.51 -18.16
C GLY A 27 1.68 -31.92 -16.83
N CYS A 28 1.69 -30.60 -16.66
CA CYS A 28 1.91 -30.03 -15.33
C CYS A 28 0.75 -30.39 -14.39
N HIS A 29 1.07 -30.78 -13.14
CA HIS A 29 0.07 -31.13 -12.14
C HIS A 29 -0.95 -30.01 -11.88
N CYS A 30 -0.57 -28.73 -12.06
CA CYS A 30 -1.50 -27.60 -11.92
C CYS A 30 -2.65 -27.63 -12.94
N GLN A 31 -2.52 -28.37 -14.05
CA GLN A 31 -3.58 -28.54 -15.06
C GLN A 31 -4.55 -29.68 -14.73
N SER A 32 -4.18 -30.59 -13.83
CA SER A 32 -4.97 -31.78 -13.48
C SER A 32 -5.50 -31.72 -12.05
N GLY A 33 -5.82 -30.51 -11.55
CA GLY A 33 -6.37 -30.30 -10.21
C GLY A 33 -5.32 -30.07 -9.10
N GLY A 34 -4.03 -30.03 -9.45
CA GLY A 34 -2.96 -29.67 -8.53
C GLY A 34 -2.92 -28.18 -8.16
N PRO A 35 -2.07 -27.80 -7.18
CA PRO A 35 -1.91 -26.41 -6.77
C PRO A 35 -1.49 -25.51 -7.95
N LYS A 36 -2.10 -24.33 -8.01
CA LYS A 36 -1.72 -23.28 -8.98
C LYS A 36 -0.37 -22.66 -8.60
N HIS A 37 0.35 -22.16 -9.60
CA HIS A 37 1.62 -21.46 -9.41
C HIS A 37 1.39 -20.06 -8.83
N GLY A 38 2.17 -19.74 -7.81
CA GLY A 38 2.12 -18.47 -7.12
C GLY A 38 2.77 -18.55 -5.73
N PRO A 39 2.66 -17.48 -4.93
CA PRO A 39 1.98 -16.23 -5.28
C PRO A 39 2.71 -15.42 -6.35
N HIS A 40 1.97 -14.84 -7.29
CA HIS A 40 2.46 -13.77 -8.15
C HIS A 40 1.97 -12.45 -7.62
N LEU A 41 2.91 -11.65 -7.10
CA LEU A 41 2.64 -10.39 -6.45
C LEU A 41 2.80 -9.22 -7.42
N ASN A 42 1.84 -8.29 -7.42
CA ASN A 42 1.94 -7.04 -8.17
C ASN A 42 1.47 -5.86 -7.30
N ILE A 43 2.20 -4.76 -7.39
CA ILE A 43 1.82 -3.48 -6.80
C ILE A 43 1.03 -2.68 -7.82
N SER A 44 -0.01 -1.99 -7.34
CA SER A 44 -0.79 -1.01 -8.11
C SER A 44 -0.93 0.29 -7.34
N TYR A 45 -0.72 1.43 -7.98
CA TYR A 45 -0.81 2.76 -7.38
C TYR A 45 -1.20 3.82 -8.43
N ARG A 46 -1.63 4.99 -7.95
CA ARG A 46 -1.96 6.12 -8.83
C ARG A 46 -0.66 6.87 -9.19
N GLY A 47 -0.29 6.83 -10.46
CA GLY A 47 0.89 7.52 -10.98
C GLY A 47 0.66 9.02 -11.19
N GLU A 48 1.73 9.73 -11.54
CA GLU A 48 1.80 11.20 -11.63
C GLU A 48 0.74 11.83 -12.54
N LYS A 49 0.37 11.16 -13.64
CA LYS A 49 -0.67 11.62 -14.59
C LYS A 49 -2.09 11.21 -14.18
N GLY A 50 -2.28 10.80 -12.92
CA GLY A 50 -3.56 10.32 -12.39
C GLY A 50 -3.98 8.94 -12.88
N LYS A 51 -3.18 8.28 -13.74
CA LYS A 51 -3.42 6.92 -14.25
C LYS A 51 -2.92 5.88 -13.25
N THR A 52 -3.69 4.81 -13.05
CA THR A 52 -3.24 3.65 -12.29
C THR A 52 -2.10 2.94 -13.03
N THR A 53 -1.00 2.70 -12.34
CA THR A 53 0.17 1.99 -12.83
C THR A 53 0.66 1.01 -11.75
N GLY A 54 1.65 0.20 -12.07
CA GLY A 54 2.07 -0.88 -11.19
C GLY A 54 3.30 -1.63 -11.67
N TYR A 55 3.79 -2.53 -10.82
CA TYR A 55 4.95 -3.37 -11.14
C TYR A 55 4.81 -4.76 -10.51
N TYR A 56 5.47 -5.73 -11.12
CA TYR A 56 5.62 -7.09 -10.59
C TYR A 56 6.64 -7.10 -9.45
N VAL A 57 6.33 -7.83 -8.39
CA VAL A 57 7.20 -7.99 -7.22
C VAL A 57 8.01 -9.28 -7.36
N PRO A 58 9.34 -9.20 -7.46
CA PRO A 58 10.19 -10.39 -7.51
C PRO A 58 10.07 -11.23 -6.24
N LYS A 59 10.24 -12.55 -6.37
CA LYS A 59 10.10 -13.51 -5.26
C LYS A 59 10.99 -13.19 -4.05
N GLY A 60 12.20 -12.69 -4.27
CA GLY A 60 13.11 -12.29 -3.19
C GLY A 60 12.68 -11.04 -2.42
N ALA A 61 11.74 -10.26 -2.96
CA ALA A 61 11.26 -9.02 -2.37
C ALA A 61 9.84 -9.14 -1.77
N GLU A 62 9.20 -10.32 -1.81
CA GLU A 62 7.80 -10.48 -1.39
C GLU A 62 7.57 -10.02 0.05
N GLN A 63 8.40 -10.47 0.98
CA GLN A 63 8.24 -10.16 2.40
C GLN A 63 8.42 -8.67 2.67
N ALA A 64 9.53 -8.09 2.19
CA ALA A 64 9.79 -6.66 2.32
C ALA A 64 8.69 -5.81 1.67
N THR A 65 8.13 -6.27 0.55
CA THR A 65 7.04 -5.55 -0.13
C THR A 65 5.74 -5.60 0.65
N ARG A 66 5.38 -6.76 1.23
CA ARG A 66 4.20 -6.89 2.11
C ARG A 66 4.32 -5.98 3.32
N GLU A 67 5.48 -5.96 3.96
CA GLU A 67 5.78 -5.08 5.09
C GLU A 67 5.70 -3.61 4.70
N GLY A 68 6.27 -3.23 3.56
CA GLY A 68 6.24 -1.86 3.07
C GLY A 68 4.84 -1.37 2.72
N VAL A 69 4.00 -2.20 2.10
CA VAL A 69 2.60 -1.84 1.83
C VAL A 69 1.79 -1.72 3.12
N ALA A 70 2.01 -2.62 4.09
CA ALA A 70 1.37 -2.52 5.39
C ALA A 70 1.81 -1.26 6.15
N ALA A 71 3.09 -0.90 6.08
CA ALA A 71 3.62 0.33 6.67
C ALA A 71 3.02 1.56 6.01
N TRP A 72 2.90 1.56 4.68
CA TRP A 72 2.25 2.62 3.92
C TRP A 72 0.79 2.83 4.34
N GLN A 73 0.01 1.76 4.51
CA GLN A 73 -1.37 1.86 4.96
C GLN A 73 -1.46 2.52 6.35
N LYS A 74 -0.67 2.05 7.32
CA LYS A 74 -0.63 2.63 8.68
C LYS A 74 -0.21 4.10 8.66
N LEU A 75 0.79 4.43 7.85
CA LEU A 75 1.28 5.79 7.68
C LEU A 75 0.16 6.70 7.13
N GLN A 76 -0.56 6.25 6.10
CA GLN A 76 -1.69 7.02 5.57
C GLN A 76 -2.76 7.29 6.62
N ASP A 77 -3.13 6.27 7.40
CA ASP A 77 -4.20 6.39 8.39
C ASP A 77 -3.83 7.41 9.47
N GLY A 78 -2.61 7.32 10.01
CA GLY A 78 -2.11 8.30 10.99
C GLY A 78 -1.96 9.72 10.43
N LEU A 79 -1.51 9.86 9.18
CA LEU A 79 -1.41 11.17 8.53
C LEU A 79 -2.79 11.80 8.27
N ARG A 80 -3.82 11.01 7.94
CA ARG A 80 -5.20 11.49 7.78
C ARG A 80 -5.76 12.00 9.10
N GLU A 81 -5.58 11.25 10.19
CA GLU A 81 -6.02 11.68 11.52
C GLU A 81 -5.35 12.99 11.94
N LEU A 82 -4.03 13.09 11.77
CA LEU A 82 -3.30 14.33 12.06
C LEU A 82 -3.76 15.51 11.21
N ALA A 83 -4.04 15.27 9.92
CA ALA A 83 -4.55 16.31 9.03
C ALA A 83 -5.92 16.83 9.49
N GLU A 84 -6.81 15.94 9.94
CA GLU A 84 -8.12 16.32 10.48
C GLU A 84 -8.00 17.14 11.77
N LEU A 85 -7.17 16.70 12.72
CA LEU A 85 -6.90 17.45 13.95
C LEU A 85 -6.31 18.85 13.68
N ASN A 86 -5.39 18.93 12.72
CA ASN A 86 -4.80 20.21 12.31
C ASN A 86 -5.85 21.13 11.67
N LYS A 87 -6.73 20.58 10.83
CA LYS A 87 -7.86 21.32 10.23
C LYS A 87 -8.77 21.88 11.31
N GLU A 88 -9.18 21.07 12.29
CA GLU A 88 -10.04 21.51 13.39
C GLU A 88 -9.39 22.63 14.22
N ARG A 89 -8.09 22.49 14.54
CA ARG A 89 -7.33 23.51 15.26
C ARG A 89 -7.33 24.84 14.52
N ASN A 90 -7.04 24.83 13.22
CA ASN A 90 -7.00 26.02 12.40
C ASN A 90 -8.38 26.73 12.36
N LEU A 91 -9.47 25.97 12.20
CA LEU A 91 -10.82 26.53 12.17
C LEU A 91 -11.28 27.09 13.51
N ARG A 92 -10.86 26.48 14.63
CA ARG A 92 -11.16 27.00 15.98
C ARG A 92 -10.52 28.37 16.21
N GLN A 93 -9.25 28.53 15.83
CA GLN A 93 -8.51 29.77 16.01
C GLN A 93 -9.17 30.96 15.29
N VAL A 94 -9.70 30.74 14.09
CA VAL A 94 -10.44 31.77 13.34
C VAL A 94 -11.71 32.18 14.08
N ARG A 95 -12.51 31.20 14.57
CA ARG A 95 -13.75 31.48 15.31
C ARG A 95 -13.51 32.26 16.60
N GLU A 96 -12.44 31.94 17.33
CA GLU A 96 -12.07 32.64 18.56
C GLU A 96 -11.55 34.06 18.28
N ALA A 97 -10.91 34.29 17.14
CA ALA A 97 -10.48 35.62 16.70
C ALA A 97 -11.67 36.48 16.24
N ASP A 98 -12.64 35.90 15.54
CA ASP A 98 -13.87 36.59 15.08
C ASP A 98 -14.85 36.88 16.24
N SER A 99 -14.67 36.24 17.39
CA SER A 99 -15.51 36.42 18.59
C SER A 99 -14.93 37.43 19.60
N ARG A 100 -13.79 38.06 19.29
CA ARG A 100 -13.11 39.07 20.13
C ARG A 100 -13.21 40.45 19.49
#